data_AF-A0A8J6UAT6-F1
#
_entry.id   AF-A0A8J6UAT6-F1
#
_cell.length_a   1.000
_cell.length_b   1.000
_cell.length_c   1.000
_cell.angle_alpha   90.00
_cell.angle_beta   90.00
_cell.angle_gamma   90.00
#
_symmetry.space_group_name_H-M   'P 1'
#
loop_
_entity.id
_entity.type
_entity.pdbx_description
1 polymer ?
#
loop_
_entity_poly.entity_id
_entity_poly.type
_entity_poly.pdbx_seq_one_letter_code
_entity_poly.pdbx_strand_id
1 'polypeptide(L)'
;MLNLIKERFESAKFKFNENGIFRLSFKDDIPPFLEELKFLDNKKWIQESVNTVSIGENNDYSLMMIEIIKKNDKIYFSLRETPLLIEVEKKCLKSIKNHLLIPHN
;
A
#
# COMPACT_ATOMS: atom_id res chain seq x y z
N MET A 1 -13.20 -17.06 14.43
CA MET A 1 -13.50 -16.17 13.28
C MET A 1 -12.59 -14.94 13.23
N LEU A 2 -12.42 -14.16 14.32
CA LEU A 2 -11.54 -12.97 14.33
C LEU A 2 -10.07 -13.25 13.94
N ASN A 3 -9.51 -14.41 14.32
CA ASN A 3 -8.10 -14.73 14.05
C ASN A 3 -7.79 -14.96 12.56
N LEU A 4 -8.75 -15.52 11.79
CA LEU A 4 -8.55 -15.80 10.36
C LEU A 4 -8.46 -14.51 9.52
N ILE A 5 -9.22 -13.47 9.91
CA ILE A 5 -9.19 -12.16 9.25
C ILE A 5 -7.86 -11.45 9.54
N LYS A 6 -7.32 -11.60 10.76
CA LYS A 6 -6.07 -10.98 11.18
C LYS A 6 -4.86 -11.59 10.46
N GLU A 7 -4.79 -12.92 10.36
CA GLU A 7 -3.71 -13.65 9.67
C GLU A 7 -3.71 -13.42 8.15
N ARG A 8 -4.89 -13.28 7.51
CA ARG A 8 -4.97 -13.07 6.06
C ARG A 8 -4.64 -11.63 5.62
N PHE A 9 -4.71 -10.66 6.53
CA PHE A 9 -4.32 -9.27 6.29
C PHE A 9 -2.81 -9.04 6.23
N GLU A 10 -2.00 -9.91 6.87
CA GLU A 10 -0.53 -9.77 6.95
C GLU A 10 0.17 -9.81 5.57
N SER A 11 -0.56 -10.20 4.53
CA SER A 11 0.00 -10.38 3.20
C SER A 11 -0.16 -9.20 2.24
N ALA A 12 -1.00 -8.22 2.60
CA ALA A 12 -1.28 -7.08 1.73
C ALA A 12 -0.05 -6.17 1.59
N LYS A 13 0.30 -5.81 0.36
CA LYS A 13 1.39 -4.88 0.05
C LYS A 13 0.85 -3.69 -0.73
N PHE A 14 0.95 -2.53 -0.11
CA PHE A 14 0.66 -1.22 -0.69
C PHE A 14 1.96 -0.65 -1.24
N LYS A 15 2.03 -0.43 -2.56
CA LYS A 15 3.22 0.12 -3.21
C LYS A 15 2.87 1.40 -3.95
N PHE A 16 3.39 2.51 -3.45
CA PHE A 16 3.30 3.83 -4.03
C PHE A 16 4.54 4.07 -4.89
N ASN A 17 4.46 3.82 -6.20
CA ASN A 17 5.62 3.96 -7.09
C ASN A 17 5.87 5.44 -7.43
N GLU A 18 7.14 5.80 -7.65
CA GLU A 18 7.57 7.17 -8.00
C GLU A 18 6.95 7.71 -9.30
N ASN A 19 6.53 6.81 -10.21
CA ASN A 19 5.82 7.18 -11.43
C ASN A 19 4.34 7.52 -11.20
N GLY A 20 3.89 7.63 -9.95
CA GLY A 20 2.51 7.95 -9.59
C GLY A 20 1.54 6.77 -9.70
N ILE A 21 2.01 5.55 -9.98
CA ILE A 21 1.16 4.35 -10.04
C ILE A 21 1.13 3.63 -8.69
N PHE A 22 -0.07 3.40 -8.19
CA PHE A 22 -0.33 2.60 -7.01
C PHE A 22 -0.47 1.13 -7.40
N ARG A 23 0.15 0.26 -6.61
CA ARG A 23 0.00 -1.19 -6.73
C ARG A 23 -0.45 -1.79 -5.42
N LEU A 24 -1.42 -2.69 -5.52
CA LEU A 24 -1.94 -3.47 -4.42
C LEU A 24 -1.82 -4.94 -4.76
N SER A 25 -1.14 -5.68 -3.89
CA SER A 25 -1.00 -7.13 -4.04
C SER A 25 -1.26 -7.80 -2.71
N PHE A 26 -1.77 -9.03 -2.78
CA PHE A 26 -2.01 -9.89 -1.62
C PHE A 26 -1.27 -11.21 -1.83
N LYS A 27 -1.00 -11.98 -0.77
CA LYS A 27 -0.71 -13.42 -0.97
C LYS A 27 -2.03 -14.15 -1.20
N ASP A 28 -1.94 -15.35 -1.76
CA ASP A 28 -3.11 -16.18 -2.05
C ASP A 28 -4.04 -16.29 -0.83
N ASP A 29 -5.35 -16.42 -1.11
CA ASP A 29 -6.39 -16.72 -0.12
C ASP A 29 -6.85 -15.53 0.76
N ILE A 30 -7.32 -14.43 0.13
CA ILE A 30 -7.84 -13.25 0.84
C ILE A 30 -9.34 -13.31 1.13
N PRO A 31 -9.82 -12.66 2.21
CA PRO A 31 -11.25 -12.47 2.45
C PRO A 31 -11.95 -11.71 1.31
N PRO A 32 -13.23 -11.99 1.02
CA PRO A 32 -14.00 -11.33 -0.05
C PRO A 32 -13.94 -9.79 -0.04
N PHE A 33 -14.03 -9.17 1.14
CA PHE A 33 -13.97 -7.72 1.25
C PHE A 33 -12.59 -7.12 0.88
N LEU A 34 -11.50 -7.90 0.94
CA LEU A 34 -10.19 -7.48 0.43
C LEU A 34 -10.10 -7.67 -1.09
N GLU A 35 -10.86 -8.59 -1.67
CA GLU A 35 -10.98 -8.69 -3.12
C GLU A 35 -11.59 -7.42 -3.70
N GLU A 36 -12.53 -6.81 -2.99
CA GLU A 36 -13.11 -5.52 -3.39
C GLU A 36 -12.04 -4.44 -3.51
N LEU A 37 -10.94 -4.47 -2.76
CA LEU A 37 -9.87 -3.48 -2.90
C LEU A 37 -8.99 -3.70 -4.15
N LYS A 38 -9.07 -4.86 -4.83
CA LYS A 38 -8.25 -5.16 -6.02
C LYS A 38 -8.47 -4.17 -7.17
N PHE A 39 -9.63 -3.52 -7.27
CA PHE A 39 -9.86 -2.53 -8.34
C PHE A 39 -8.93 -1.31 -8.24
N LEU A 40 -8.35 -1.07 -7.05
CA LEU A 40 -7.38 -0.02 -6.82
C LEU A 40 -6.01 -0.36 -7.43
N ASP A 41 -5.71 -1.62 -7.75
CA ASP A 41 -4.44 -1.95 -8.39
C ASP A 41 -4.31 -1.23 -9.74
N ASN A 42 -3.10 -0.73 -10.02
CA ASN A 42 -2.76 0.01 -11.23
C ASN A 42 -3.49 1.37 -11.38
N LYS A 43 -4.05 1.91 -10.30
CA LYS A 43 -4.58 3.27 -10.26
C LYS A 43 -3.48 4.29 -9.97
N LYS A 44 -3.77 5.58 -10.17
CA LYS A 44 -2.85 6.67 -9.85
C LYS A 44 -2.93 7.02 -8.36
N TRP A 45 -1.86 7.55 -7.78
CA TRP A 45 -1.88 8.10 -6.42
C TRP A 45 -1.20 9.46 -6.34
N ILE A 46 -1.61 10.25 -5.35
CA ILE A 46 -0.97 11.51 -4.96
C ILE A 46 -0.87 11.61 -3.44
N GLN A 47 0.14 12.32 -2.97
CA GLN A 47 0.26 12.74 -1.59
C GLN A 47 -0.44 14.11 -1.46
N GLU A 48 -1.61 14.17 -0.83
CA GLU A 48 -2.32 15.44 -0.62
C GLU A 48 -1.78 16.22 0.59
N SER A 49 -1.32 15.50 1.62
CA SER A 49 -0.73 16.08 2.81
C SER A 49 0.32 15.13 3.40
N VAL A 50 1.07 15.55 4.42
CA VAL A 50 2.05 14.70 5.11
C VAL A 50 1.43 13.37 5.60
N ASN A 51 0.13 13.37 5.91
CA ASN A 51 -0.58 12.23 6.47
C ASN A 51 -1.72 11.72 5.57
N THR A 52 -1.82 12.18 4.32
CA THR A 52 -2.93 11.81 3.44
C THR A 52 -2.44 11.45 2.05
N VAL A 53 -2.87 10.28 1.58
CA VAL A 53 -2.66 9.81 0.21
C VAL A 53 -4.00 9.52 -0.43
N SER A 54 -4.20 10.00 -1.65
CA SER A 54 -5.42 9.79 -2.42
C SER A 54 -5.10 8.96 -3.65
N ILE A 55 -6.00 8.02 -3.99
CA ILE A 55 -5.87 7.09 -5.12
C ILE A 55 -7.04 7.35 -6.07
N GLY A 56 -6.76 7.35 -7.36
CA GLY A 56 -7.81 7.44 -8.38
C GLY A 56 -7.33 7.28 -9.82
N GLU A 57 -8.05 7.86 -10.77
CA GLU A 57 -7.85 7.66 -12.20
C GLU A 57 -8.15 8.95 -12.98
N ASN A 58 -7.55 9.13 -14.16
CA ASN A 58 -7.85 10.27 -15.05
C ASN A 58 -7.76 11.66 -14.41
N ASN A 59 -6.87 11.84 -13.43
CA ASN A 59 -6.67 13.06 -12.63
C ASN A 59 -7.80 13.36 -11.60
N ASP A 60 -8.71 12.43 -11.41
CA ASP A 60 -9.63 12.37 -10.27
C ASP A 60 -9.05 11.38 -9.24
N TYR A 61 -8.82 11.82 -8.01
CA TYR A 61 -8.18 11.02 -6.94
C TYR A 61 -9.18 10.59 -5.86
N SER A 62 -10.46 10.44 -6.21
CA SER A 62 -11.56 10.16 -5.26
C SER A 62 -11.86 8.68 -5.00
N LEU A 63 -11.11 7.73 -5.59
CA LEU A 63 -11.43 6.30 -5.46
C LEU A 63 -11.13 5.73 -4.05
N MET A 64 -10.09 6.23 -3.39
CA MET A 64 -9.72 5.82 -2.03
C MET A 64 -8.82 6.88 -1.40
N MET A 65 -9.11 7.25 -0.16
CA MET A 65 -8.25 8.10 0.66
C MET A 65 -7.67 7.30 1.82
N ILE A 66 -6.35 7.33 1.92
CA ILE A 66 -5.57 6.68 2.96
C ILE A 66 -5.05 7.76 3.91
N GLU A 67 -5.51 7.69 5.16
CA GLU A 67 -4.98 8.49 6.25
C GLU A 67 -3.88 7.73 6.99
N ILE A 68 -2.71 8.36 7.10
CA ILE A 68 -1.51 7.79 7.71
C ILE A 68 -1.44 8.25 9.16
N ILE A 69 -1.63 7.31 10.08
CA ILE A 69 -1.61 7.56 11.51
C ILE A 69 -0.32 6.98 12.08
N LYS A 70 0.45 7.79 12.82
CA LYS A 70 1.67 7.37 13.51
C LYS A 70 1.41 7.35 15.02
N LYS A 71 1.59 6.19 15.67
CA LYS A 71 1.38 6.04 17.12
C LYS A 71 2.30 4.96 17.68
N ASN A 72 3.01 5.26 18.77
CA ASN A 72 3.87 4.31 19.49
C ASN A 72 4.83 3.55 18.55
N ASP A 73 5.55 4.29 17.69
CA ASP A 73 6.48 3.77 16.67
C ASP A 73 5.87 2.88 15.58
N LYS A 74 4.55 2.75 15.55
CA LYS A 74 3.80 2.03 14.53
C LYS A 74 3.14 2.99 13.55
N ILE A 75 2.99 2.53 12.31
CA ILE A 75 2.28 3.23 11.26
C ILE A 75 1.00 2.48 10.96
N TYR A 76 -0.10 3.22 10.85
CA TYR A 76 -1.39 2.69 10.50
C TYR A 76 -1.93 3.40 9.26
N PHE A 77 -2.57 2.64 8.38
CA PHE A 77 -3.37 3.15 7.28
C PHE A 77 -4.84 3.01 7.64
N SER A 78 -5.52 4.16 7.75
CA SER A 78 -6.97 4.23 7.85
C SER A 78 -7.53 4.49 6.45
N LEU A 79 -8.24 3.53 5.89
CA LEU A 79 -8.84 3.62 4.56
C LEU A 79 -10.22 4.26 4.68
N ARG A 80 -10.39 5.55 4.35
CA ARG A 80 -11.60 6.34 4.71
C ARG A 80 -12.91 5.75 4.20
N GLU A 81 -12.89 5.13 3.04
CA GLU A 81 -14.06 4.55 2.38
C GLU A 81 -14.45 3.18 2.95
N THR A 82 -13.69 2.68 3.94
CA THR A 82 -13.93 1.39 4.60
C THR A 82 -13.75 1.52 6.11
N PRO A 83 -14.27 0.59 6.93
CA PRO A 83 -14.00 0.59 8.37
C PRO A 83 -12.60 0.01 8.72
N LEU A 84 -11.63 0.04 7.78
CA LEU A 84 -10.34 -0.64 7.94
C LEU A 84 -9.26 0.28 8.49
N LEU A 85 -8.66 -0.17 9.59
CA LEU A 85 -7.42 0.35 10.14
C LEU A 85 -6.36 -0.74 10.11
N ILE A 86 -5.30 -0.52 9.33
CA ILE A 86 -4.30 -1.53 9.01
C ILE A 86 -2.97 -1.08 9.60
N GLU A 87 -2.39 -1.87 10.49
CA GLU A 87 -1.00 -1.67 10.89
C GLU A 87 -0.09 -2.07 9.72
N VAL A 88 0.82 -1.17 9.34
CA VAL A 88 1.72 -1.38 8.20
C VAL A 88 3.17 -1.21 8.62
N GLU A 89 4.03 -2.04 8.05
CA GLU A 89 5.47 -1.88 8.16
C GLU A 89 6.01 -1.20 6.91
N LYS A 90 6.80 -0.13 7.09
CA LYS A 90 7.46 0.52 5.97
C LYS A 90 8.62 -0.34 5.47
N LYS A 91 8.43 -1.01 4.34
CA LYS A 91 9.51 -1.71 3.64
C LYS A 91 10.03 -0.88 2.47
N CYS A 92 11.17 -0.22 2.65
CA CYS A 92 11.92 0.35 1.53
C CYS A 92 12.56 -0.79 0.73
N LEU A 93 11.98 -1.11 -0.43
CA LEU A 93 12.70 -1.92 -1.42
C LEU A 93 13.83 -1.06 -1.96
N LYS A 94 15.05 -1.26 -1.43
CA LYS A 94 16.26 -0.73 -2.08
C LYS A 94 16.25 -1.29 -3.49
N SER A 95 16.10 -0.42 -4.49
CA SER A 95 16.43 -0.77 -5.86
C SER A 95 17.86 -1.28 -5.82
N ILE A 96 18.03 -2.60 -6.02
CA ILE A 96 19.35 -3.20 -6.16
C ILE A 96 19.90 -2.55 -7.43
N LYS A 97 20.69 -1.49 -7.26
CA LYS A 97 21.62 -1.05 -8.28
C LYS A 97 22.43 -2.31 -8.59
N ASN A 98 22.26 -2.85 -9.79
CA ASN A 98 23.11 -3.92 -10.28
C ASN A 98 24.55 -3.50 -10.01
N HIS A 99 25.19 -4.21 -9.09
CA HIS A 99 26.62 -4.28 -8.97
C HIS A 99 27.13 -4.83 -10.30
N LEU A 100 27.44 -3.94 -11.25
CA LEU A 100 28.50 -4.21 -12.20
C LEU A 100 29.81 -4.11 -11.40
N LEU A 101 30.18 -5.25 -10.82
CA LEU A 101 31.58 -5.56 -10.59
C LEU A 101 32.24 -5.61 -11.97
N ILE A 102 33.20 -4.73 -12.23
CA ILE A 102 34.33 -5.07 -13.09
C ILE A 102 35.58 -4.90 -12.22
N PRO A 103 36.24 -6.00 -11.82
CA PRO A 103 37.52 -5.94 -11.14
C PRO A 103 38.67 -5.70 -12.14
N HIS A 104 39.64 -4.89 -11.69
CA HIS A 104 41.08 -4.85 -12.00
C HIS A 104 41.56 -5.09 -13.44
N ASN A 105 42.13 -4.06 -14.08
CA ASN A 105 43.54 -3.65 -13.96
C ASN A 105 43.76 -2.26 -14.57
#